data_AF-A0A520XXK8-F1
#
_entry.id   AF-A0A520XXK8-F1
#
_cell.length_a   1.000
_cell.length_b   1.000
_cell.length_c   1.000
_cell.angle_alpha   90.00
_cell.angle_beta   90.00
_cell.angle_gamma   90.00
#
_symmetry.space_group_name_H-M   'P 1'
#
loop_
_entity.id
_entity.type
_entity.pdbx_description
1 polymer ?
#
loop_
_entity_poly.entity_id
_entity_poly.type
_entity_poly.pdbx_seq_one_letter_code
_entity_poly.pdbx_strand_id
1 'polypeptide(L)' 'MSESTLKGNRIRGGVRPSRTYQSGRVCAEKECNTRLSQYNRREHCFQHAPTRFPRLRGRIVAD' A
#
# COMPACT_ATOMS: atom_id res chain seq x y z
N MET A 1 -16.33 -15.33 -48.15
CA MET A 1 -16.45 -14.25 -47.14
C MET A 1 -15.58 -14.64 -45.97
N SER A 2 -14.45 -13.97 -45.78
CA SER A 2 -13.54 -14.25 -44.67
C SER A 2 -14.09 -13.61 -43.40
N GLU A 3 -14.59 -14.41 -42.47
CA GLU A 3 -14.99 -13.96 -41.14
C GLU A 3 -13.77 -13.42 -40.39
N SER A 4 -13.62 -12.10 -40.38
CA SER A 4 -12.68 -11.41 -39.49
C SER A 4 -13.26 -11.39 -38.08
N THR A 5 -13.13 -12.50 -37.36
CA THR A 5 -13.57 -12.60 -35.98
C THR A 5 -12.69 -11.68 -35.11
N LEU A 6 -13.29 -10.64 -34.52
CA LEU A 6 -12.64 -9.80 -33.52
C LEU A 6 -12.20 -10.68 -32.33
N LYS A 7 -10.89 -10.88 -32.18
CA LYS A 7 -10.31 -11.61 -31.04
C LYS A 7 -9.67 -10.63 -30.08
N GLY A 8 -10.10 -10.66 -28.81
CA GLY A 8 -9.47 -9.88 -27.75
C GLY A 8 -8.03 -10.34 -27.49
N ASN A 9 -7.15 -9.39 -27.18
CA ASN A 9 -5.79 -9.70 -26.77
C ASN A 9 -5.78 -10.31 -25.37
N ARG A 10 -5.17 -11.50 -25.23
CA ARG A 10 -4.91 -12.10 -23.92
C ARG A 10 -3.91 -11.23 -23.17
N ILE A 11 -4.27 -10.72 -22.00
CA ILE A 11 -3.32 -10.01 -21.12
C ILE A 11 -2.18 -10.97 -20.80
N ARG A 12 -1.00 -10.72 -21.39
CA ARG A 12 0.22 -11.50 -21.17
C ARG A 12 1.06 -10.75 -20.14
N GLY A 13 1.36 -11.40 -19.02
CA GLY A 13 2.17 -10.81 -17.96
C GLY A 13 1.30 -10.24 -16.84
N GLY A 14 1.36 -10.91 -15.69
CA GLY A 14 0.76 -10.43 -14.47
C GLY A 14 1.54 -9.24 -13.94
N VAL A 15 0.82 -8.19 -13.56
CA VAL A 15 1.34 -7.05 -12.80
C VAL A 15 2.26 -7.57 -11.70
N ARG A 16 3.43 -6.94 -11.54
CA ARG A 16 4.37 -7.29 -10.46
C ARG A 16 3.58 -7.43 -9.15
N PRO A 17 3.73 -8.55 -8.40
CA PRO A 17 2.99 -8.74 -7.17
C PRO A 17 3.30 -7.60 -6.18
N SER A 18 2.29 -7.27 -5.37
CA SER A 18 2.44 -6.28 -4.30
C SER A 18 3.62 -6.64 -3.40
N ARG A 19 4.38 -5.63 -2.99
CA ARG A 19 5.49 -5.83 -2.05
C ARG A 19 4.97 -6.39 -0.72
N THR A 20 5.56 -7.49 -0.27
CA THR A 20 5.29 -8.09 1.03
C THR A 20 6.48 -7.90 1.98
N TYR A 21 6.19 -7.98 3.27
CA TYR A 21 7.13 -7.95 4.38
C TYR A 21 7.04 -9.28 5.16
N GLN A 22 8.03 -9.52 6.02
CA GLN A 22 8.12 -10.74 6.82
C GLN A 22 6.80 -11.03 7.57
N SER A 23 6.41 -12.31 7.58
CA SER A 23 5.25 -12.80 8.32
C SER A 23 5.52 -12.84 9.83
N GLY A 24 4.45 -12.84 10.63
CA GLY A 24 4.54 -12.98 12.09
C GLY A 24 5.03 -11.74 12.84
N ARG A 25 5.17 -10.59 12.17
CA ARG A 25 5.55 -9.32 12.81
C ARG A 25 4.47 -8.86 13.79
N VAL A 26 4.90 -8.30 14.90
CA VAL A 26 4.05 -7.71 15.95
C VAL A 26 4.40 -6.22 16.07
N CYS A 27 3.44 -5.42 16.52
CA CYS A 27 3.65 -4.01 16.81
C CYS A 27 4.83 -3.82 17.78
N ALA A 28 5.70 -2.84 17.51
CA ALA A 28 6.86 -2.52 18.34
C ALA A 28 6.52 -1.77 19.65
N GLU A 29 5.26 -1.33 19.81
CA GLU A 29 4.80 -0.67 21.04
C GLU A 29 4.80 -1.65 22.22
N LYS A 30 5.19 -1.16 23.40
CA LYS A 30 5.19 -1.99 24.61
C LYS A 30 3.77 -2.48 24.90
N GLU A 31 3.65 -3.75 25.28
CA GLU A 31 2.37 -4.40 25.61
C GLU A 31 1.36 -4.50 24.44
N CYS A 32 1.75 -4.15 23.21
CA CYS A 32 0.89 -4.28 22.04
C CYS A 32 1.13 -5.60 21.31
N ASN A 33 0.21 -6.55 21.46
CA ASN A 33 0.28 -7.86 20.78
C ASN A 33 -0.34 -7.87 19.37
N THR A 34 -0.58 -6.70 18.76
CA THR A 34 -1.23 -6.62 17.45
C THR A 34 -0.31 -7.16 16.36
N ARG A 35 -0.76 -8.20 15.66
CA ARG A 35 -0.05 -8.75 14.49
C ARG A 35 -0.15 -7.80 13.30
N LEU A 36 1.00 -7.51 12.68
CA LEU A 36 1.09 -6.67 11.49
C LEU A 36 0.80 -7.50 10.23
N SER A 37 -0.02 -6.94 9.34
CA SER A 37 -0.25 -7.50 8.02
C SER A 37 1.06 -7.55 7.21
N GLN A 38 1.20 -8.57 6.36
CA GLN A 38 2.34 -8.71 5.44
C GLN A 38 2.53 -7.53 4.49
N TYR A 39 1.51 -6.67 4.32
CA TYR A 39 1.61 -5.46 3.49
C TYR A 39 1.98 -4.21 4.28
N ASN A 40 1.95 -4.28 5.61
CA ASN A 40 2.30 -3.14 6.46
C ASN A 40 3.83 -3.03 6.58
N ARG A 41 4.39 -1.98 6.01
CA ARG A 41 5.81 -1.64 6.12
C ARG A 41 6.22 -1.17 7.51
N ARG A 42 5.31 -0.52 8.25
CA ARG A 42 5.62 0.14 9.53
C ARG A 42 5.96 -0.88 10.60
N GLU A 43 6.61 -0.42 11.66
CA GLU A 43 6.90 -1.23 12.86
C GLU A 43 5.76 -1.18 13.89
N HIS A 44 4.87 -0.20 13.76
CA HIS A 44 3.72 -0.01 14.62
C HIS A 44 2.41 -0.37 13.92
N CYS A 45 1.40 -0.75 14.71
CA CYS A 45 0.03 -0.95 14.22
C CYS A 45 -0.63 0.39 13.85
N PHE A 46 -1.86 0.35 13.35
CA PHE A 46 -2.59 1.57 12.97
C PHE A 46 -2.78 2.53 14.17
N GLN A 47 -3.04 1.99 15.36
CA GLN A 47 -3.25 2.77 16.59
C GLN A 47 -1.98 3.49 17.08
N HIS A 48 -0.82 2.84 16.94
CA HIS A 48 0.47 3.34 17.42
C HIS A 48 1.31 3.98 16.30
N ALA A 49 0.75 4.12 15.10
CA ALA A 49 1.46 4.77 14.03
C ALA A 49 1.60 6.27 14.33
N PRO A 50 2.80 6.86 14.15
CA PRO A 50 2.98 8.29 14.39
C PRO A 50 2.13 9.09 13.41
N THR A 51 1.37 10.06 13.94
CA THR A 51 0.61 11.02 13.14
C THR A 51 1.56 11.84 12.28
N ARG A 52 1.38 11.78 10.96
CA ARG A 52 2.15 12.59 10.00
C ARG A 52 1.24 13.61 9.37
N PHE A 53 1.49 14.88 9.65
CA PHE A 53 0.81 15.97 8.96
C PHE A 53 1.34 16.05 7.52
N PRO A 54 0.45 16.16 6.51
CA PRO A 54 0.90 16.37 5.14
C PRO A 54 1.63 17.71 5.05
N ARG A 55 2.61 17.78 4.14
CA ARG A 55 3.22 19.06 3.77
C ARG A 55 2.17 19.86 2.98
N LEU A 56 1.59 20.87 3.61
CA LEU A 56 0.69 21.79 2.92
C LEU A 56 1.48 22.48 1.80
N ARG A 57 1.05 22.31 0.56
CA ARG A 57 1.60 23.07 -0.57
C ARG A 57 0.76 24.33 -0.73
N GLY A 58 1.33 25.47 -0.36
CA GLY A 58 0.72 26.79 -0.53
C GLY A 58 1.67 27.88 -0.04
N ARG A 59 1.59 29.07 -0.64
CA ARG A 59 2.15 30.29 -0.03
C ARG A 59 1.05 30.91 0.82
N ILE A 60 1.40 31.35 2.03
CA ILE A 60 0.55 32.24 2.81
C ILE A 60 0.56 33.58 2.07
N VAL A 61 -0.56 33.93 1.45
CA VAL A 61 -0.76 35.26 0.87
C VAL A 61 -1.34 36.09 2.02
N ALA A 62 -0.64 37.15 2.42
CA ALA A 62 -1.21 38.12 3.35
C ALA A 62 -2.29 38.92 2.62
N ASP A 63 -3.41 39.19 3.32
CA ASP A 63 -4.50 40.04 2.84
C ASP A 63 -4.05 41.50 2.62
#